data_AF-A0A2M8HN13-F1
#
_entry.id   AF-A0A2M8HN13-F1
#
_cell.length_a   1.000
_cell.length_b   1.000
_cell.length_c   1.000
_cell.angle_alpha   90.00
_cell.angle_beta   90.00
_cell.angle_gamma   90.00
#
_symmetry.space_group_name_H-M   'P 1'
#
loop_
_entity.id
_entity.type
_entity.pdbx_description
1 polymer ?
#
loop_
_entity_poly.entity_id
_entity_poly.type
_entity_poly.pdbx_seq_one_letter_code
_entity_poly.pdbx_strand_id
1 'polypeptide(L)'
;MGLLSAESGSQLYLELKSLLSSPHLVLFDASRLEMIDEIGWQFLKKCQTKILDSESFAAINGLNQEFISGWMRNNLLASIPNFADRDSAKKYLASKIESRLEAQAKIPPRPYLSVNTALYCPHCDSILRTYQMGNNTCPSCKGKYFLHKDYKISSFEKVL
;
A
#
# COMPACT_ATOMS: atom_id res chain seq x y z
N MET A 1 9.45 29.55 11.33
CA MET A 1 8.12 29.25 11.87
C MET A 1 7.39 28.28 10.97
N GLY A 2 7.39 26.99 11.32
CA GLY A 2 6.54 26.00 10.64
C GLY A 2 5.18 25.93 11.32
N LEU A 3 4.13 26.30 10.61
CA LEU A 3 2.73 26.17 11.04
C LEU A 3 2.05 25.16 10.13
N LEU A 4 1.36 24.18 10.72
CA LEU A 4 0.44 23.32 9.99
C LEU A 4 -0.98 23.87 10.11
N SER A 5 -1.39 24.64 9.09
CA SER A 5 -2.70 25.24 8.95
C SER A 5 -3.51 24.62 7.81
N ALA A 6 -4.66 25.21 7.48
CA ALA A 6 -5.47 24.83 6.33
C ALA A 6 -4.68 24.82 5.01
N GLU A 7 -3.85 25.83 4.76
CA GLU A 7 -3.11 25.98 3.51
C GLU A 7 -2.00 24.93 3.39
N SER A 8 -1.09 24.90 4.37
CA SER A 8 0.02 23.93 4.39
C SER A 8 -0.47 22.50 4.55
N GLY A 9 -1.55 22.27 5.30
CA GLY A 9 -2.16 20.95 5.47
C GLY A 9 -2.82 20.46 4.19
N SER A 10 -3.48 21.35 3.44
CA SER A 10 -4.04 21.03 2.12
C SER A 10 -2.93 20.70 1.12
N GLN A 11 -1.87 21.50 1.08
CA GLN A 11 -0.71 21.24 0.22
C GLN A 11 -0.08 19.88 0.54
N LEU A 12 0.22 19.62 1.82
CA LEU A 12 0.76 18.33 2.27
C LEU A 12 -0.12 17.17 1.83
N TYR A 13 -1.43 17.29 2.02
CA TYR A 13 -2.38 16.24 1.62
C TYR A 13 -2.41 16.01 0.11
N LEU A 14 -2.34 17.07 -0.70
CA LEU A 14 -2.33 16.94 -2.17
C LEU A 14 -1.02 16.30 -2.67
N GLU A 15 0.12 16.72 -2.12
CA GLU A 15 1.42 16.11 -2.43
C GLU A 15 1.40 14.62 -2.07
N LEU A 16 0.96 14.29 -0.86
CA LEU A 16 0.81 12.93 -0.40
C LEU A 16 -0.18 12.12 -1.25
N LYS A 17 -1.30 12.72 -1.66
CA LYS A 17 -2.28 12.05 -2.53
C LYS A 17 -1.67 11.72 -3.89
N SER A 18 -0.85 12.61 -4.45
CA SER A 18 -0.19 12.39 -5.74
C SER A 18 0.89 11.30 -5.65
N LEU A 19 1.69 11.32 -4.58
CA LEU A 19 2.73 10.33 -4.30
C LEU A 19 2.13 8.94 -4.07
N LEU A 20 1.06 8.85 -3.28
CA LEU A 20 0.43 7.60 -2.86
C LEU A 20 -0.57 7.04 -3.88
N SER A 21 -0.17 7.08 -5.15
CA SER A 21 -0.79 6.33 -6.24
C SER A 21 -0.37 4.85 -6.25
N SER A 22 0.72 4.53 -5.53
CA SER A 22 1.21 3.18 -5.24
C SER A 22 1.79 3.13 -3.82
N PRO A 23 2.11 1.94 -3.27
CA PRO A 23 2.67 1.82 -1.92
C PRO A 23 4.06 2.47 -1.80
N HIS A 24 4.22 3.41 -0.86
CA HIS A 24 5.46 4.13 -0.59
C HIS A 24 5.87 4.07 0.90
N LEU A 25 7.11 4.47 1.16
CA LEU A 25 7.56 4.85 2.50
C LEU A 25 7.56 6.37 2.62
N VAL A 26 6.89 6.89 3.63
CA VAL A 26 6.77 8.33 3.88
C VAL A 26 7.45 8.68 5.20
N LEU A 27 8.38 9.62 5.15
CA LEU A 27 9.02 10.18 6.35
C LEU A 27 8.64 11.64 6.47
N PHE A 28 7.88 11.98 7.50
CA PHE A 28 7.58 13.36 7.85
C PHE A 28 8.67 13.93 8.76
N ASP A 29 9.23 15.07 8.38
CA ASP A 29 10.17 15.80 9.24
C ASP A 29 9.44 16.97 9.90
N ALA A 30 9.18 16.83 11.20
CA ALA A 30 8.51 17.84 12.02
C ALA A 30 9.48 18.71 12.83
N SER A 31 10.79 18.63 12.57
CA SER A 31 11.81 19.38 13.33
C SER A 31 11.62 20.90 13.30
N ARG A 32 10.93 21.43 12.29
CA ARG A 32 10.61 22.86 12.14
C ARG A 32 9.16 23.21 12.45
N LEU A 33 8.37 22.24 12.90
CA LEU A 33 6.95 22.41 13.21
C LEU A 33 6.82 23.01 14.60
N GLU A 34 6.26 24.22 14.65
CA GLU A 34 6.11 25.01 15.87
C GLU A 34 4.64 25.14 16.30
N MET A 35 3.70 24.94 15.39
CA MET A 35 2.26 25.02 15.68
C MET A 35 1.44 24.13 14.75
N ILE A 36 0.37 23.55 15.28
CA ILE A 36 -0.65 22.83 14.52
C ILE A 36 -2.01 23.36 14.96
N ASP A 37 -2.75 23.99 14.05
CA ASP A 37 -4.10 24.45 14.34
C ASP A 37 -5.12 23.30 14.20
N GLU A 38 -6.38 23.56 14.56
CA GLU A 38 -7.45 22.57 14.50
C GLU A 38 -7.62 21.96 13.09
N ILE A 39 -7.47 22.78 12.05
CA ILE A 39 -7.61 22.34 10.65
C ILE A 39 -6.39 21.50 10.23
N GLY A 40 -5.19 21.86 10.68
CA GLY A 40 -3.97 21.09 10.52
C GLY A 40 -4.11 19.67 11.05
N TRP A 41 -4.71 19.51 12.23
CA TRP A 41 -5.02 18.18 12.78
C TRP A 41 -6.00 17.38 11.90
N GLN A 42 -7.01 18.04 11.31
CA GLN A 42 -7.91 17.37 10.37
C GLN A 42 -7.17 16.91 9.10
N PHE A 43 -6.22 17.70 8.59
CA PHE A 43 -5.39 17.29 7.45
C PHE A 43 -4.45 16.14 7.79
N LEU A 44 -3.87 16.10 8.99
CA LEU A 44 -3.07 14.95 9.44
C LEU A 44 -3.89 13.66 9.47
N LYS A 45 -5.15 13.72 9.92
CA LYS A 45 -6.07 12.56 9.85
C LYS A 45 -6.35 12.14 8.41
N LYS A 46 -6.60 13.09 7.50
CA LYS A 46 -6.77 12.78 6.08
C LYS A 46 -5.53 12.13 5.48
N CYS A 47 -4.34 12.59 5.87
CA CYS A 47 -3.08 11.97 5.46
C CYS A 47 -2.96 10.54 6.00
N GLN A 48 -3.27 10.31 7.28
CA GLN A 48 -3.31 8.97 7.87
C GLN A 48 -4.21 8.03 7.09
N THR A 49 -5.46 8.42 6.81
CA THR A 49 -6.40 7.62 6.02
C THR A 49 -5.80 7.29 4.66
N LYS A 50 -5.25 8.28 3.95
CA LYS A 50 -4.66 8.07 2.62
C LYS A 50 -3.43 7.15 2.64
N ILE A 51 -2.60 7.23 3.70
CA ILE A 51 -1.47 6.30 3.91
C ILE A 51 -1.98 4.86 4.04
N LEU A 52 -2.97 4.64 4.91
CA LEU A 52 -3.55 3.32 5.15
C LEU A 52 -4.21 2.74 3.89
N ASP A 53 -5.01 3.55 3.17
CA ASP A 53 -5.70 3.12 1.94
C ASP A 53 -4.74 2.74 0.81
N SER A 54 -3.51 3.27 0.82
CA SER A 54 -2.49 3.00 -0.19
C SER A 54 -1.53 1.87 0.19
N GLU A 55 -1.76 1.19 1.32
CA GLU A 55 -0.86 0.17 1.88
C GLU A 55 0.58 0.68 2.08
N SER A 56 0.71 1.99 2.33
CA SER A 56 1.99 2.67 2.54
C SER A 56 2.35 2.68 4.01
N PHE A 57 3.63 2.84 4.31
CA PHE A 57 4.10 3.03 5.68
C PHE A 57 4.60 4.45 5.88
N ALA A 58 4.31 5.01 7.03
CA ALA A 58 4.76 6.33 7.39
C ALA A 58 5.44 6.35 8.76
N ALA A 59 6.35 7.30 8.94
CA ALA A 59 6.98 7.62 10.21
C ALA A 59 7.17 9.14 10.30
N ILE A 60 7.29 9.65 11.51
CA ILE A 60 7.58 11.06 11.77
C ILE A 60 8.81 11.19 12.66
N ASN A 61 9.66 12.18 12.40
CA ASN A 61 10.78 12.54 13.26
C ASN A 61 10.68 13.99 13.73
N GLY A 62 11.31 14.29 14.87
CA GLY A 62 11.45 15.67 15.36
C GLY A 62 10.14 16.29 15.87
N LEU A 63 9.14 15.48 16.23
CA LEU A 63 7.90 15.98 16.80
C LEU A 63 8.13 16.48 18.23
N ASN A 64 7.77 17.74 18.49
CA ASN A 64 7.84 18.33 19.83
C ASN A 64 6.91 17.59 20.81
N GLN A 65 7.32 17.48 22.08
CA GLN A 65 6.57 16.87 23.18
C GLN A 65 5.14 17.43 23.30
N GLU A 66 4.98 18.73 23.08
CA GLU A 66 3.66 19.39 23.11
C GLU A 66 2.67 18.81 22.09
N PHE A 67 3.18 18.35 20.94
CA PHE A 67 2.35 17.73 19.91
C PHE A 67 2.14 16.24 20.11
N ILE A 68 2.93 15.56 20.93
CA ILE A 68 2.78 14.12 21.17
C ILE A 68 1.40 13.80 21.75
N SER A 69 0.93 14.59 22.72
CA SER A 69 -0.42 14.41 23.29
C SER A 69 -1.52 14.66 22.25
N GLY A 70 -1.32 15.64 21.34
CA GLY A 70 -2.20 15.84 20.19
C GLY A 70 -2.18 14.64 19.23
N TRP A 71 -1.01 14.09 18.97
CA TRP A 71 -0.80 12.91 18.12
C TRP A 71 -1.51 11.67 18.68
N MET A 72 -1.39 11.44 19.99
CA MET A 72 -2.09 10.37 20.73
C MET A 72 -3.60 10.54 20.66
N ARG A 73 -4.12 11.73 21.01
CA ARG A 73 -5.58 12.00 21.01
C ARG A 73 -6.21 11.80 19.64
N ASN A 74 -5.45 12.03 18.57
CA ASN A 74 -5.90 11.85 17.19
C ASN A 74 -5.59 10.46 16.62
N ASN A 75 -5.12 9.51 17.45
CA ASN A 75 -4.76 8.14 17.06
C ASN A 75 -3.73 8.04 15.93
N LEU A 76 -2.87 9.05 15.78
CA LEU A 76 -1.87 9.10 14.71
C LEU A 76 -0.66 8.20 15.00
N LEU A 77 -0.30 7.99 16.28
CA LEU A 77 0.87 7.18 16.66
C LEU A 77 0.81 5.72 16.19
N ALA A 78 -0.38 5.14 16.08
CA ALA A 78 -0.54 3.76 15.65
C ALA A 78 -0.16 3.56 14.18
N SER A 79 -0.37 4.58 13.34
CA SER A 79 -0.13 4.53 11.89
C SER A 79 1.13 5.29 11.47
N ILE A 80 1.49 6.32 12.22
CA ILE A 80 2.60 7.23 11.98
C ILE A 80 3.39 7.36 13.29
N PRO A 81 4.20 6.35 13.65
CA PRO A 81 5.01 6.37 14.85
C PRO A 81 6.03 7.51 14.82
N ASN A 82 6.25 8.10 16.00
CA ASN A 82 7.21 9.17 16.22
C ASN A 82 8.58 8.60 16.63
N PHE A 83 9.64 9.20 16.09
CA PHE A 83 11.02 8.90 16.41
C PHE A 83 11.77 10.17 16.79
N ALA A 84 12.75 10.04 17.69
CA ALA A 84 13.57 11.16 18.11
C ALA A 84 14.41 11.72 16.96
N ASP A 85 14.95 10.84 16.12
CA ASP A 85 15.86 11.19 15.04
C ASP A 85 15.46 10.56 13.69
N ARG A 86 16.01 11.13 12.63
CA ARG A 86 15.73 10.74 11.24
C ARG A 86 16.20 9.33 10.92
N ASP A 87 17.32 8.88 11.50
CA ASP A 87 17.92 7.59 11.19
C ASP A 87 17.11 6.44 11.78
N SER A 88 16.63 6.60 13.02
CA SER A 88 15.70 5.67 13.66
C SER A 88 14.40 5.52 12.86
N ALA A 89 13.83 6.62 12.37
CA ALA A 89 12.64 6.59 11.54
C ALA A 89 12.87 5.86 10.20
N LYS A 90 14.01 6.10 9.55
CA LYS A 90 14.41 5.39 8.32
C LYS A 90 14.57 3.89 8.55
N LYS A 91 15.26 3.49 9.64
CA LYS A 91 15.43 2.07 10.00
C LYS A 91 14.09 1.37 10.21
N TYR A 92 13.15 2.04 10.88
CA TYR A 92 11.79 1.52 11.04
C TYR A 92 11.08 1.35 9.68
N LEU A 93 11.14 2.34 8.80
CA LEU A 93 10.51 2.24 7.49
C LEU A 93 11.15 1.13 6.63
N ALA A 94 12.47 0.98 6.69
CA ALA A 94 13.20 -0.09 6.00
C ALA A 94 12.78 -1.49 6.50
N SER A 95 12.65 -1.70 7.81
CA SER A 95 12.22 -2.99 8.37
C SER A 95 10.77 -3.34 8.01
N LYS A 96 9.91 -2.35 7.74
CA LYS A 96 8.57 -2.58 7.19
C LYS A 96 8.59 -3.10 5.77
N ILE A 97 9.52 -2.65 4.94
CA ILE A 97 9.74 -3.23 3.61
C ILE A 97 10.23 -4.67 3.75
N GLU A 98 11.25 -4.92 4.57
CA GLU A 98 11.81 -6.26 4.77
C GLU A 98 10.73 -7.23 5.24
N SER A 99 9.96 -6.85 6.26
CA SER A 99 8.83 -7.66 6.74
C SER A 99 7.77 -7.89 5.67
N ARG A 100 7.51 -6.91 4.79
CA ARG A 100 6.59 -7.09 3.65
C ARG A 100 7.17 -8.06 2.62
N LEU A 101 8.46 -7.98 2.32
CA LEU A 101 9.14 -8.89 1.40
C LEU A 101 9.20 -10.31 1.96
N GLU A 102 9.47 -10.46 3.26
CA GLU A 102 9.46 -11.75 3.96
C GLU A 102 8.05 -12.35 4.03
N ALA A 103 7.02 -11.53 4.30
CA ALA A 103 5.63 -11.97 4.26
C ALA A 103 5.23 -12.42 2.85
N GLN A 104 5.71 -11.73 1.81
CA GLN A 104 5.53 -12.14 0.41
C GLN A 104 6.33 -13.41 0.08
N ALA A 105 7.49 -13.64 0.69
CA ALA A 105 8.31 -14.84 0.49
C ALA A 105 7.77 -16.08 1.23
N LYS A 106 7.03 -15.88 2.33
CA LYS A 106 6.34 -16.96 3.08
C LYS A 106 5.02 -17.39 2.44
N ILE A 107 4.49 -16.60 1.52
CA ILE A 107 3.46 -17.04 0.60
C ILE A 107 4.21 -17.84 -0.48
N PRO A 108 3.92 -19.14 -0.72
CA PRO A 108 4.53 -19.88 -1.82
C PRO A 108 4.33 -19.02 -3.07
N PRO A 109 5.35 -18.85 -3.93
CA PRO A 109 5.30 -17.88 -5.02
C PRO A 109 4.00 -18.10 -5.77
N ARG A 110 3.02 -17.19 -5.60
CA ARG A 110 1.97 -17.02 -6.59
C ARG A 110 2.76 -16.65 -7.81
N PRO A 111 2.79 -17.48 -8.84
CA PRO A 111 3.63 -17.16 -9.95
C PRO A 111 3.13 -15.81 -10.50
N TYR A 112 4.06 -14.87 -10.68
CA TYR A 112 3.74 -13.52 -11.11
C TYR A 112 3.23 -13.65 -12.54
N LEU A 113 1.91 -13.74 -12.73
CA LEU A 113 1.32 -13.20 -13.94
C LEU A 113 1.54 -11.70 -13.83
N SER A 114 2.46 -11.19 -14.64
CA SER A 114 2.63 -9.77 -14.88
C SER A 114 1.25 -9.11 -14.96
N VAL A 115 1.12 -7.95 -14.32
CA VAL A 115 -0.10 -7.14 -14.14
C VAL A 115 -0.86 -6.81 -15.45
N ASN A 116 -0.36 -7.26 -16.61
CA ASN A 116 -0.95 -7.06 -17.94
C ASN A 116 -1.33 -8.35 -18.69
N THR A 117 -1.20 -9.54 -18.11
CA THR A 117 -1.56 -10.77 -18.83
C THR A 117 -2.96 -11.21 -18.43
N ALA A 118 -3.96 -10.57 -19.04
CA ALA A 118 -5.33 -11.10 -19.00
C ALA A 118 -5.33 -12.50 -19.64
N LEU A 119 -5.84 -13.49 -18.91
CA LEU A 119 -6.06 -14.83 -19.42
C LEU A 119 -7.40 -14.85 -20.17
N TYR A 120 -7.41 -15.39 -21.39
CA TYR A 120 -8.61 -15.45 -22.24
C TYR A 120 -9.09 -16.88 -22.40
N CYS A 121 -10.40 -17.08 -22.38
CA CYS A 121 -10.98 -18.39 -22.63
C CYS A 121 -10.77 -18.81 -24.09
N PRO A 122 -10.23 -20.02 -24.37
CA PRO A 122 -9.97 -20.47 -25.74
C PRO A 122 -11.25 -20.80 -26.55
N HIS A 123 -12.41 -20.75 -25.90
CA HIS A 123 -13.70 -21.06 -26.51
C HIS A 123 -14.57 -19.83 -26.78
N CYS A 124 -14.39 -18.75 -26.03
CA CYS A 124 -15.29 -17.58 -26.10
C CYS A 124 -14.60 -16.23 -25.88
N ASP A 125 -13.27 -16.23 -25.74
CA ASP A 125 -12.44 -15.03 -25.50
C ASP A 125 -12.84 -14.19 -24.28
N SER A 126 -13.68 -14.73 -23.37
CA SER A 126 -13.96 -14.09 -22.09
C SER A 126 -12.71 -14.04 -21.23
N ILE A 127 -12.53 -12.91 -20.53
CA ILE A 127 -11.46 -12.74 -19.54
C ILE A 127 -11.69 -13.70 -18.36
N LEU A 128 -10.71 -14.56 -18.11
CA LEU A 128 -10.69 -15.53 -17.02
C LEU A 128 -10.06 -14.88 -15.78
N ARG A 129 -10.81 -14.88 -14.66
CA ARG A 129 -10.37 -14.32 -13.37
C ARG A 129 -9.79 -15.38 -12.41
N THR A 130 -9.70 -16.64 -12.85
CA THR A 130 -9.25 -17.76 -12.04
C THR A 130 -7.82 -18.15 -12.42
N TYR A 131 -6.95 -18.24 -11.42
CA TYR A 131 -5.53 -18.59 -11.59
C TYR A 131 -5.21 -19.98 -11.02
N GLN A 132 -6.21 -20.85 -10.87
CA GLN A 132 -6.01 -22.18 -10.36
C GLN A 132 -5.36 -23.05 -11.43
N MET A 133 -4.22 -23.65 -11.12
CA MET A 133 -3.52 -24.55 -12.03
C MET A 133 -4.32 -25.84 -12.26
N GLY A 134 -4.25 -26.37 -13.48
CA GLY A 134 -4.94 -27.61 -13.86
C GLY A 134 -6.25 -27.39 -14.61
N ASN A 135 -7.20 -28.33 -14.44
CA ASN A 135 -8.48 -28.32 -15.14
C ASN A 135 -9.42 -27.25 -14.55
N ASN A 136 -9.91 -26.37 -15.41
CA ASN A 136 -10.81 -25.29 -15.05
C ASN A 136 -12.00 -25.23 -16.02
N THR A 137 -13.04 -24.51 -15.62
CA THR A 137 -14.24 -24.28 -16.42
C THR A 137 -14.47 -22.78 -16.58
N CYS A 138 -14.70 -22.31 -17.80
CA CYS A 138 -14.98 -20.92 -18.06
C CYS A 138 -16.30 -20.51 -17.40
N PRO A 139 -16.37 -19.40 -16.64
CA PRO A 139 -17.62 -18.95 -16.02
C PRO A 139 -18.66 -18.50 -17.06
N SER A 140 -18.22 -17.97 -18.21
CA SER A 140 -19.08 -17.44 -19.27
C SER A 140 -19.68 -18.52 -20.17
N CYS A 141 -18.86 -19.40 -20.75
CA CYS A 141 -19.33 -20.40 -21.73
C CYS A 141 -19.37 -21.83 -21.19
N LYS A 142 -18.93 -22.07 -19.95
CA LYS A 142 -18.76 -23.41 -19.35
C LYS A 142 -17.80 -24.32 -20.13
N GLY A 143 -17.04 -23.80 -21.08
CA GLY A 143 -15.98 -24.51 -21.79
C GLY A 143 -14.84 -24.88 -20.84
N LYS A 144 -14.36 -26.11 -20.95
CA LYS A 144 -13.24 -26.61 -20.15
C LYS A 144 -11.91 -26.14 -20.73
N TYR A 145 -10.95 -25.83 -19.86
CA TYR A 145 -9.61 -25.43 -20.26
C TYR A 145 -8.59 -25.88 -19.22
N PHE A 146 -7.34 -26.07 -19.65
CA PHE A 146 -6.22 -26.39 -18.77
C PHE A 146 -5.30 -25.18 -18.62
N LEU A 147 -5.00 -24.80 -17.38
CA LEU A 147 -4.02 -23.76 -17.07
C LEU A 147 -2.70 -24.42 -16.66
N HIS A 148 -1.67 -24.24 -17.50
CA HIS A 148 -0.32 -24.76 -17.24
C HIS A 148 0.41 -23.91 -16.19
N LYS A 149 1.44 -24.51 -15.58
CA LYS A 149 2.31 -23.84 -14.59
C LYS A 149 3.05 -22.61 -15.13
N ASP A 150 3.20 -22.51 -16.45
CA ASP A 150 3.76 -21.36 -17.17
C ASP A 150 2.68 -20.36 -17.66
N TYR A 151 1.44 -20.50 -17.18
CA TYR A 151 0.29 -19.66 -17.50
C TYR A 151 -0.21 -19.67 -18.94
N LYS A 152 0.21 -20.65 -19.73
CA LYS A 152 -0.41 -20.92 -21.02
C LYS A 152 -1.75 -21.61 -20.81
N ILE A 153 -2.72 -21.28 -21.68
CA ILE A 153 -4.00 -21.97 -21.72
C ILE A 153 -4.01 -22.93 -22.90
N SER A 154 -4.53 -24.13 -22.66
CA SER A 154 -4.79 -25.11 -23.72
C SER A 154 -6.24 -25.57 -23.67
N SER A 155 -6.81 -25.81 -24.84
CA SER A 155 -8.19 -26.30 -25.03
C SER A 155 -8.37 -27.77 -24.66
N PHE A 156 -7.33 -28.44 -24.16
CA PHE A 156 -7.30 -29.89 -23.92
C PHE A 156 -7.11 -30.19 -22.42
N GLU A 157 -7.92 -31.09 -21.87
CA GLU A 157 -7.72 -31.66 -20.54
C GLU A 157 -6.43 -32.50 -20.55
N LYS A 158 -5.49 -32.23 -19.64
CA LYS A 158 -4.36 -33.14 -19.44
C LYS A 158 -4.87 -34.30 -18.58
N VAL A 159 -5.11 -35.45 -19.21
CA VAL A 159 -5.43 -36.70 -18.53
C VAL A 159 -4.15 -37.52 -18.47
N LEU A 160 -3.45 -37.47 -17.32
CA LEU A 160 -2.44 -38.42 -16.80
C LEU A 160 -1.84 -37.86 -15.50
#